data_AF-A0A348AJZ8-F1
#
_entry.id   AF-A0A348AJZ8-F1
#
_cell.length_a   1.000
_cell.length_b   1.000
_cell.length_c   1.000
_cell.angle_alpha   90.00
_cell.angle_beta   90.00
_cell.angle_gamma   90.00
#
_symmetry.space_group_name_H-M   'P 1'
#
loop_
_entity.id
_entity.type
_entity.pdbx_description
1 polymer ?
#
loop_
_entity_poly.entity_id
_entity_poly.type
_entity_poly.pdbx_seq_one_letter_code
_entity_poly.pdbx_strand_id
1 'polypeptide(L)'
;MLTFTGEMIVLLLLDSYVYKPGVFKDYYAENIFGHIITNATLWPTTALLVVAYSLRWRWLVLITVIFTLLDILFVNLGIYQHNWWQTWMTSVAIFIYCLLMKIWFGQLQSRRRGILRYITFWFILLVILKLPESFLLLTGMQYAIVGWFENLYRDAGVFSVIYNAVLSFFCVFFICILGNWYWKLVPFFIYFSFDAILFDRGILFFNNGWNIYYLMLIHSVCLVLFTALENKYPYNPQRIKYKSW
;
A
#
# COMPACT_ATOMS: atom_id res chain seq x y z
N MET A 1 -0.13 4.83 3.44
CA MET A 1 -1.22 4.75 2.43
C MET A 1 -0.97 5.72 1.29
N LEU A 2 -1.06 7.05 1.53
CA LEU A 2 -0.63 8.08 0.57
C LEU A 2 0.88 7.99 0.27
N THR A 3 1.67 7.68 1.30
CA THR A 3 3.13 7.48 1.21
C THR A 3 3.48 6.33 0.28
N PHE A 4 2.75 5.20 0.36
CA PHE A 4 3.01 4.04 -0.49
C PHE A 4 2.93 4.42 -1.98
N THR A 5 1.88 5.13 -2.40
CA THR A 5 1.71 5.57 -3.79
C THR A 5 2.66 6.70 -4.18
N GLY A 6 2.86 7.69 -3.31
CA GLY A 6 3.80 8.79 -3.56
C GLY A 6 5.24 8.30 -3.70
N GLU A 7 5.65 7.38 -2.82
CA GLU A 7 6.97 6.76 -2.85
C GLU A 7 7.14 5.86 -4.07
N MET A 8 6.11 5.14 -4.53
CA MET A 8 6.19 4.43 -5.81
C MET A 8 6.50 5.35 -7.00
N ILE A 9 5.89 6.54 -7.04
CA ILE A 9 6.15 7.52 -8.12
C ILE A 9 7.58 8.05 -8.00
N VAL A 10 7.94 8.50 -6.81
CA VAL A 10 9.22 9.17 -6.56
C VAL A 10 10.40 8.19 -6.69
N LEU A 11 10.28 6.99 -6.10
CA LEU A 11 11.31 5.95 -6.11
C LEU A 11 11.35 5.16 -7.43
N LEU A 12 10.25 4.53 -7.86
CA LEU A 12 10.29 3.53 -8.94
C LEU A 12 10.07 4.12 -10.33
N LEU A 13 9.36 5.25 -10.44
CA LEU A 13 9.20 5.96 -11.70
C LEU A 13 10.29 7.01 -11.91
N LEU A 14 10.59 7.82 -10.89
CA LEU A 14 11.48 8.97 -11.02
C LEU A 14 12.91 8.74 -10.51
N ASP A 15 13.23 7.57 -9.95
CA ASP A 15 14.56 7.20 -9.45
C ASP A 15 15.17 8.28 -8.54
N SER A 16 14.36 8.76 -7.59
CA SER A 16 14.70 9.89 -6.73
C SER A 16 15.85 9.63 -5.77
N TYR A 17 15.95 8.39 -5.33
CA TYR A 17 16.92 7.88 -4.39
C TYR A 17 16.95 6.36 -4.46
N VAL A 18 17.89 5.76 -3.74
CA VAL A 18 18.18 4.34 -3.75
C VAL A 18 18.23 3.79 -2.34
N TYR A 19 17.55 2.68 -2.09
CA TYR A 19 17.78 1.84 -0.92
C TYR A 19 18.83 0.77 -1.22
N LYS A 20 19.78 0.60 -0.30
CA LYS A 20 20.87 -0.38 -0.35
C LYS A 20 21.03 -1.11 1.00
N PRO A 21 19.99 -1.80 1.52
CA PRO A 21 20.10 -2.51 2.79
C PRO A 21 20.99 -3.76 2.73
N GLY A 22 21.38 -4.22 1.53
CA GLY A 22 22.31 -5.34 1.34
C GLY A 22 21.66 -6.72 1.46
N VAL A 23 20.34 -6.80 1.26
CA VAL A 23 19.55 -8.03 1.37
C VAL A 23 19.41 -8.73 0.01
N PHE A 24 19.32 -7.95 -1.07
CA PHE A 24 19.13 -8.47 -2.43
C PHE A 24 20.27 -8.04 -3.36
N LYS A 25 20.59 -8.88 -4.35
CA LYS A 25 21.61 -8.55 -5.36
C LYS A 25 21.09 -7.56 -6.41
N ASP A 26 19.79 -7.64 -6.71
CA ASP A 26 19.16 -6.75 -7.69
C ASP A 26 18.81 -5.41 -7.04
N TYR A 27 19.20 -4.34 -7.71
CA TYR A 27 19.01 -2.95 -7.26
C TYR A 27 17.54 -2.57 -7.07
N TYR A 28 16.64 -3.02 -7.96
CA TYR A 28 15.21 -2.74 -7.84
C TYR A 28 14.55 -3.58 -6.76
N ALA A 29 15.01 -4.82 -6.54
CA ALA A 29 14.57 -5.63 -5.41
C ALA A 29 14.93 -4.96 -4.07
N GLU A 30 16.14 -4.40 -3.95
CA GLU A 30 16.54 -3.61 -2.77
C GLU A 30 15.65 -2.38 -2.55
N ASN A 31 15.36 -1.65 -3.63
CA ASN A 31 14.45 -0.50 -3.59
C ASN A 31 13.04 -0.88 -3.14
N ILE A 32 12.48 -1.96 -3.69
CA ILE A 32 11.16 -2.48 -3.31
C ILE A 32 11.16 -2.92 -1.84
N PHE A 33 12.23 -3.58 -1.38
CA PHE A 33 12.34 -4.01 0.01
C PHE A 33 12.41 -2.83 0.98
N GLY A 34 13.26 -1.83 0.69
CA GLY A 34 13.35 -0.60 1.47
C GLY A 34 12.01 0.14 1.54
N HIS A 35 11.34 0.28 0.39
CA HIS A 35 10.00 0.87 0.28
C HIS A 35 8.95 0.18 1.14
N ILE A 36 8.93 -1.15 1.15
CA ILE A 36 7.97 -1.92 1.95
C ILE A 36 8.24 -1.69 3.43
N ILE A 37 9.50 -1.76 3.87
CA ILE A 37 9.84 -1.57 5.28
C ILE A 37 9.42 -0.19 5.75
N THR A 38 9.81 0.87 5.05
CA THR A 38 9.49 2.25 5.43
C THR A 38 7.97 2.50 5.44
N ASN A 39 7.25 1.99 4.42
CA ASN A 39 5.80 2.16 4.30
C ASN A 39 4.94 1.27 5.19
N ALA A 40 5.46 0.12 5.62
CA ALA A 40 4.76 -0.76 6.56
C ALA A 40 5.01 -0.34 8.02
N THR A 41 6.15 0.30 8.31
CA THR A 41 6.58 0.59 9.69
C THR A 41 6.59 2.08 10.02
N LEU A 42 7.55 2.85 9.49
CA LEU A 42 7.80 4.23 9.88
C LEU A 42 6.58 5.13 9.63
N TRP A 43 6.09 5.16 8.38
CA TRP A 43 5.02 6.07 8.00
C TRP A 43 3.69 5.81 8.76
N PRO A 44 3.19 4.56 8.87
CA PRO A 44 1.97 4.28 9.63
C PRO A 44 2.14 4.52 11.12
N THR A 45 3.29 4.17 11.70
CA THR A 45 3.56 4.39 13.13
C THR A 45 3.56 5.87 13.47
N THR A 46 4.20 6.70 12.65
CA THR A 46 4.19 8.16 12.83
C THR A 46 2.79 8.74 12.69
N ALA A 47 2.01 8.31 11.70
CA ALA A 47 0.63 8.76 11.57
C ALA A 47 -0.22 8.37 12.79
N LEU A 48 -0.08 7.13 13.26
CA LEU A 48 -0.79 6.66 14.44
C LEU A 48 -0.41 7.48 15.68
N LEU A 49 0.87 7.72 15.90
CA LEU A 49 1.37 8.52 17.02
C LEU A 49 0.83 9.96 16.96
N VAL A 50 0.86 10.59 15.78
CA VAL A 50 0.36 11.96 15.58
C VAL A 50 -1.14 12.06 15.85
N VAL A 51 -1.93 11.08 15.40
CA VAL A 51 -3.39 11.09 15.50
C VAL A 51 -3.87 10.64 16.87
N ALA A 52 -3.35 9.52 17.41
CA ALA A 52 -3.79 8.95 18.67
C ALA A 52 -3.54 9.90 19.84
N TYR A 53 -2.41 10.61 19.85
CA TYR A 53 -2.07 11.59 20.88
C TYR A 53 -2.46 13.04 20.50
N SER A 54 -3.12 13.25 19.36
CA SER A 54 -3.55 14.57 18.89
C SER A 54 -2.44 15.64 18.95
N LEU A 55 -1.22 15.26 18.54
CA LEU A 55 0.01 16.00 18.81
C LEU A 55 -0.02 17.45 18.31
N ARG A 56 0.38 18.41 19.16
CA ARG A 56 0.52 19.83 18.77
C ARG A 56 1.71 20.06 17.84
N TRP A 57 1.75 21.23 17.19
CA TRP A 57 2.74 21.60 16.17
C TRP A 57 4.20 21.42 16.60
N ARG A 58 4.53 21.72 17.88
CA ARG A 58 5.88 21.53 18.44
C ARG A 58 6.37 20.08 18.29
N TRP A 59 5.47 19.11 18.46
CA TRP A 59 5.80 17.69 18.31
C TRP A 59 5.94 17.28 16.85
N LEU A 60 5.23 17.93 15.92
CA LEU A 60 5.42 17.67 14.48
C LEU A 60 6.80 18.13 14.02
N VAL A 61 7.26 19.28 14.53
CA VAL A 61 8.64 19.75 14.31
C VAL A 61 9.64 18.74 14.88
N LEU A 62 9.44 18.26 16.10
CA LEU A 62 10.32 17.25 16.70
C LEU A 62 10.39 15.96 15.87
N ILE A 63 9.26 15.43 15.44
CA ILE A 63 9.20 14.25 14.55
C ILE A 63 9.97 14.52 13.25
N THR A 64 9.77 15.69 12.66
CA THR A 64 10.46 16.07 11.42
C THR A 64 11.98 16.11 11.62
N VAL A 65 12.46 16.68 12.73
CA VAL A 65 13.88 16.69 13.09
C VAL A 65 14.41 15.26 13.26
N ILE A 66 13.70 14.40 14.00
CA ILE A 66 14.11 12.99 14.20
C ILE A 66 14.27 12.28 12.87
N PHE A 67 13.30 12.37 11.97
CA PHE A 67 13.41 11.72 10.67
C PHE A 67 14.48 12.33 9.77
N THR A 68 14.71 13.64 9.86
CA THR A 68 15.80 14.30 9.12
C THR A 68 17.15 13.76 9.58
N LEU A 69 17.32 13.55 10.89
CA LEU A 69 18.52 12.93 11.44
C LEU A 69 18.64 11.46 11.02
N LEU A 70 17.54 10.71 10.94
CA LEU A 70 17.54 9.34 10.41
C LEU A 70 17.93 9.29 8.93
N ASP A 71 17.43 10.23 8.11
CA ASP A 71 17.80 10.36 6.70
C ASP A 71 19.31 10.58 6.55
N ILE A 72 19.88 11.55 7.28
CA ILE A 72 21.32 11.81 7.31
C ILE A 72 22.11 10.57 7.79
N LEU A 73 21.62 9.90 8.84
CA LEU A 73 22.26 8.70 9.36
C LEU A 73 22.28 7.59 8.30
N PHE A 74 21.17 7.33 7.62
CA PHE A 74 21.09 6.29 6.59
C PHE A 74 21.93 6.61 5.35
N VAL A 75 22.05 7.89 4.97
CA VAL A 75 23.01 8.33 3.95
C VAL A 75 24.44 8.01 4.38
N ASN A 76 24.81 8.39 5.61
CA ASN A 76 26.17 8.19 6.13
C ASN A 76 26.52 6.70 6.30
N LEU A 77 25.54 5.86 6.61
CA LEU A 77 25.71 4.41 6.69
C LEU A 77 25.72 3.72 5.32
N GLY A 78 25.46 4.44 4.22
CA GLY A 78 25.40 3.88 2.87
C GLY A 78 24.18 2.99 2.59
N ILE A 79 23.22 2.92 3.53
CA ILE A 79 21.95 2.18 3.41
C ILE A 79 21.02 2.88 2.40
N TYR A 80 21.26 4.17 2.19
CA TYR A 80 20.40 5.03 1.40
C TYR A 80 21.26 6.04 0.62
N GLN A 81 20.95 6.26 -0.65
CA GLN A 81 21.67 7.21 -1.49
C GLN A 81 20.70 8.12 -2.21
N HIS A 82 20.95 9.42 -2.11
CA HIS A 82 20.24 10.45 -2.85
C HIS A 82 20.67 10.48 -4.32
N ASN A 83 19.70 10.54 -5.24
CA ASN A 83 19.95 10.88 -6.63
C ASN A 83 19.65 12.38 -6.83
N TRP A 84 18.37 12.74 -6.88
CA TRP A 84 17.91 14.14 -6.93
C TRP A 84 17.09 14.55 -5.70
N TRP A 85 16.55 13.58 -4.96
CA TRP A 85 15.91 13.86 -3.68
C TRP A 85 16.95 14.26 -2.65
N GLN A 86 16.72 15.35 -1.93
CA GLN A 86 17.66 15.87 -0.93
C GLN A 86 17.04 15.74 0.47
N THR A 87 17.88 15.69 1.51
CA THR A 87 17.43 15.56 2.91
C THR A 87 16.37 16.59 3.31
N TRP A 88 16.49 17.85 2.85
CA TRP A 88 15.51 18.89 3.16
C TRP A 88 14.11 18.56 2.58
N MET A 89 14.04 17.84 1.47
CA MET A 89 12.79 17.38 0.86
C MET A 89 12.11 16.34 1.74
N THR A 90 12.89 15.42 2.35
CA THR A 90 12.41 14.48 3.37
C THR A 90 11.80 15.24 4.55
N SER A 91 12.49 16.26 5.08
CA SER A 91 11.97 17.10 6.18
C SER A 91 10.63 17.75 5.82
N VAL A 92 10.54 18.37 4.64
CA VAL A 92 9.32 19.01 4.16
C VAL A 92 8.19 17.99 3.98
N ALA A 93 8.48 16.84 3.35
CA ALA A 93 7.50 15.78 3.11
C ALA A 93 6.90 15.23 4.41
N ILE A 94 7.72 15.05 5.44
CA ILE A 94 7.28 14.52 6.74
C ILE A 94 6.41 15.52 7.49
N PHE A 95 6.79 16.79 7.46
CA PHE A 95 5.99 17.84 8.08
C PHE A 95 4.61 17.94 7.40
N ILE A 96 4.58 17.96 6.06
CA ILE A 96 3.35 17.96 5.28
C ILE A 96 2.53 16.70 5.55
N TYR A 97 3.16 15.53 5.56
CA TYR A 97 2.52 14.25 5.87
C TYR A 97 1.83 14.30 7.24
N CYS A 98 2.53 14.73 8.29
CA CYS A 98 1.96 14.85 9.63
C CYS A 98 0.73 15.75 9.67
N LEU A 99 0.78 16.90 8.99
CA LEU A 99 -0.36 17.82 8.89
C LEU A 99 -1.54 17.18 8.15
N LEU A 100 -1.27 16.57 7.00
CA LEU A 100 -2.29 15.88 6.21
C LEU A 100 -2.94 14.77 7.00
N MET A 101 -2.18 13.96 7.75
CA MET A 101 -2.74 12.88 8.57
C MET A 101 -3.67 13.41 9.67
N LYS A 102 -3.34 14.53 10.32
CA LYS A 102 -4.24 15.16 11.30
C LYS A 102 -5.54 15.62 10.67
N ILE A 103 -5.46 16.30 9.52
CA ILE A 103 -6.63 16.81 8.80
C ILE A 103 -7.49 15.62 8.32
N TRP A 104 -6.87 14.63 7.68
CA TRP A 104 -7.53 13.46 7.13
C TRP A 104 -8.28 12.67 8.21
N PHE A 105 -7.61 12.34 9.32
CA PHE A 105 -8.25 11.61 10.42
C PHE A 105 -9.30 12.45 11.16
N GLY A 106 -9.07 13.76 11.35
CA GLY A 106 -10.08 14.65 11.93
C GLY A 106 -11.35 14.73 11.08
N GLN A 107 -11.21 14.75 9.75
CA GLN A 107 -12.34 14.69 8.83
C GLN A 107 -13.01 13.31 8.84
N LEU A 108 -12.25 12.22 8.93
CA LEU A 108 -12.77 10.86 8.98
C LEU A 108 -13.58 10.59 10.28
N GLN A 109 -13.16 11.19 11.40
CA GLN A 109 -13.90 11.11 12.68
C GLN A 109 -15.18 11.94 12.65
N SER A 110 -15.14 13.15 12.08
CA SER A 110 -16.30 14.05 12.03
C SER A 110 -17.33 13.64 10.97
N ARG A 111 -16.90 13.14 9.81
CA ARG A 111 -17.77 12.67 8.73
C ARG A 111 -17.75 11.15 8.64
N ARG A 112 -18.83 10.51 9.11
CA ARG A 112 -18.97 9.04 9.08
C ARG A 112 -19.22 8.43 7.69
N ARG A 113 -19.32 9.24 6.63
CA ARG A 113 -19.56 8.81 5.23
C ARG A 113 -18.95 9.78 4.23
N GLY A 114 -18.81 9.32 2.99
CA GLY A 114 -18.43 10.14 1.84
C GLY A 114 -17.12 9.70 1.20
N ILE A 115 -16.70 10.49 0.22
CA ILE A 115 -15.56 10.17 -0.65
C ILE A 115 -14.26 9.91 0.12
N LEU A 116 -14.01 10.64 1.22
CA LEU A 116 -12.84 10.46 2.06
C LEU A 116 -12.76 9.05 2.67
N ARG A 117 -13.90 8.54 3.13
CA ARG A 117 -13.98 7.20 3.71
C ARG A 117 -13.82 6.15 2.62
N TYR A 118 -14.40 6.37 1.44
CA TYR A 118 -14.22 5.49 0.29
C TYR A 118 -12.73 5.39 -0.10
N ILE A 119 -12.05 6.53 -0.24
CA ILE A 119 -10.61 6.60 -0.53
C ILE A 119 -9.80 5.88 0.56
N THR A 120 -10.17 6.04 1.83
CA THR A 120 -9.49 5.35 2.94
C THR A 120 -9.64 3.83 2.82
N PHE A 121 -10.85 3.33 2.57
CA PHE A 121 -11.10 1.90 2.38
C PHE A 121 -10.39 1.35 1.14
N TRP A 122 -10.36 2.12 0.05
CA TRP A 122 -9.63 1.77 -1.16
C TRP A 122 -8.12 1.60 -0.88
N PHE A 123 -7.49 2.55 -0.19
CA PHE A 123 -6.08 2.41 0.19
C PHE A 123 -5.82 1.23 1.12
N ILE A 124 -6.72 0.97 2.08
CA ILE A 124 -6.59 -0.20 2.97
C ILE A 124 -6.60 -1.49 2.16
N LEU A 125 -7.56 -1.65 1.25
CA LEU A 125 -7.65 -2.85 0.40
C LEU A 125 -6.42 -2.98 -0.52
N LEU A 126 -6.00 -1.87 -1.14
CA LEU A 126 -4.80 -1.82 -1.96
C LEU A 126 -3.57 -2.36 -1.21
N VAL A 127 -3.32 -1.90 0.02
CA VAL A 127 -2.16 -2.35 0.80
C VAL A 127 -2.29 -3.80 1.26
N ILE A 128 -3.49 -4.22 1.71
CA ILE A 128 -3.73 -5.61 2.13
C ILE A 128 -3.43 -6.60 0.99
N LEU A 129 -3.73 -6.23 -0.25
CA LEU A 129 -3.48 -7.09 -1.41
C LEU A 129 -2.05 -6.96 -1.94
N LYS A 130 -1.50 -5.74 -1.97
CA LYS A 130 -0.17 -5.49 -2.53
C LYS A 130 0.95 -6.06 -1.67
N LEU A 131 0.82 -6.07 -0.34
CA LEU A 131 1.88 -6.52 0.56
C LEU A 131 2.27 -7.99 0.32
N PRO A 132 1.32 -8.97 0.31
CA PRO A 132 1.65 -10.35 -0.05
C PRO A 132 2.29 -10.46 -1.43
N GLU A 133 1.77 -9.77 -2.45
CA GLU A 133 2.33 -9.85 -3.80
C GLU A 133 3.76 -9.31 -3.89
N SER A 134 4.06 -8.21 -3.21
CA SER A 134 5.42 -7.70 -3.14
C SER A 134 6.36 -8.70 -2.45
N PHE A 135 5.88 -9.41 -1.43
CA PHE A 135 6.66 -10.45 -0.77
C PHE A 135 6.88 -11.66 -1.70
N LEU A 136 5.86 -12.09 -2.44
CA LEU A 136 6.00 -13.17 -3.44
C LEU A 136 6.97 -12.79 -4.57
N LEU A 137 6.99 -11.52 -4.98
CA LEU A 137 7.95 -10.98 -5.95
C LEU A 137 9.38 -11.03 -5.42
N LEU A 138 9.61 -10.53 -4.21
CA LEU A 138 10.96 -10.51 -3.60
C LEU A 138 11.51 -11.92 -3.33
N THR A 139 10.64 -12.88 -3.02
CA THR A 139 11.01 -14.29 -2.86
C THR A 139 11.17 -15.05 -4.18
N GLY A 140 10.84 -14.41 -5.31
CA GLY A 140 10.89 -15.03 -6.64
C GLY A 140 9.87 -16.14 -6.87
N MET A 141 8.86 -16.26 -6.01
CA MET A 141 7.78 -17.26 -6.12
C MET A 141 6.75 -16.88 -7.19
N GLN A 142 6.53 -15.57 -7.38
CA GLN A 142 5.58 -15.04 -8.35
C GLN A 142 6.07 -13.71 -8.89
N TYR A 143 5.96 -13.51 -10.20
CA TYR A 143 6.20 -12.21 -10.82
C TYR A 143 5.33 -12.04 -12.06
N ALA A 144 5.10 -10.78 -12.43
CA ALA A 144 4.38 -10.42 -13.63
C ALA A 144 5.36 -9.80 -14.64
N ILE A 145 5.30 -10.23 -15.89
CA ILE A 145 6.08 -9.67 -16.99
C ILE A 145 5.09 -9.10 -18.02
N VAL A 146 5.09 -7.78 -18.15
CA VAL A 146 4.32 -7.06 -19.15
C VAL A 146 5.24 -6.50 -20.25
N GLY A 147 6.51 -6.28 -19.92
CA GLY A 147 7.51 -5.74 -20.85
C GLY A 147 7.48 -4.21 -20.96
N TRP A 148 7.03 -3.51 -19.92
CA TRP A 148 7.14 -2.04 -19.86
C TRP A 148 8.56 -1.60 -19.51
N PHE A 149 9.27 -2.41 -18.74
CA PHE A 149 10.65 -2.14 -18.32
C PHE A 149 11.54 -3.37 -18.52
N GLU A 150 12.83 -3.15 -18.77
CA GLU A 150 13.82 -4.23 -18.93
C GLU A 150 14.08 -4.99 -17.63
N ASN A 151 14.02 -4.31 -16.47
CA ASN A 151 14.24 -4.95 -15.17
C ASN A 151 12.94 -5.61 -14.67
N LEU A 152 13.03 -6.91 -14.36
CA LEU A 152 11.92 -7.74 -13.87
C LEU A 152 11.20 -7.15 -12.65
N TYR A 153 11.97 -6.71 -11.64
CA TYR A 153 11.39 -6.20 -10.39
C TYR A 153 10.69 -4.86 -10.61
N ARG A 154 11.25 -3.99 -11.46
CA ARG A 154 10.61 -2.73 -11.85
C ARG A 154 9.32 -2.99 -12.62
N ASP A 155 9.35 -3.88 -13.60
CA ASP A 155 8.20 -4.21 -14.44
C ASP A 155 7.05 -4.79 -13.61
N ALA A 156 7.33 -5.86 -12.86
CA ALA A 156 6.37 -6.49 -11.97
C ALA A 156 5.87 -5.53 -10.87
N GLY A 157 6.78 -4.71 -10.31
CA GLY A 157 6.48 -3.76 -9.25
C GLY A 157 5.50 -2.67 -9.70
N VAL A 158 5.77 -2.02 -10.84
CA VAL A 158 4.90 -0.97 -11.39
C VAL A 158 3.57 -1.55 -11.84
N PHE A 159 3.58 -2.66 -12.59
CA PHE A 159 2.37 -3.31 -13.06
C PHE A 159 1.46 -3.71 -11.89
N SER A 160 2.01 -4.40 -10.89
CA SER A 160 1.21 -4.87 -9.75
C SER A 160 0.57 -3.72 -8.96
N VAL A 161 1.25 -2.57 -8.83
CA VAL A 161 0.62 -1.40 -8.18
C VAL A 161 -0.56 -0.87 -8.97
N ILE A 162 -0.41 -0.71 -10.29
CA ILE A 162 -1.50 -0.21 -11.15
C ILE A 162 -2.66 -1.21 -11.17
N TYR A 163 -2.36 -2.50 -11.37
CA TYR A 163 -3.32 -3.59 -11.37
C TYR A 163 -4.14 -3.63 -10.07
N ASN A 164 -3.47 -3.68 -8.92
CA ASN A 164 -4.15 -3.73 -7.62
C ASN A 164 -4.89 -2.42 -7.32
N ALA A 165 -4.36 -1.26 -7.72
CA ALA A 165 -5.05 0.02 -7.52
C ALA A 165 -6.39 0.05 -8.25
N VAL A 166 -6.42 -0.40 -9.51
CA VAL A 166 -7.65 -0.47 -10.31
C VAL A 166 -8.62 -1.50 -9.74
N LEU A 167 -8.17 -2.73 -9.48
CA LEU A 167 -9.07 -3.79 -8.98
C LEU A 167 -9.61 -3.50 -7.58
N SER A 168 -8.76 -3.02 -6.67
CA SER A 168 -9.20 -2.64 -5.32
C SER A 168 -10.22 -1.50 -5.36
N PHE A 169 -10.10 -0.56 -6.30
CA PHE A 169 -11.08 0.52 -6.46
C PHE A 169 -12.48 -0.05 -6.75
N PHE A 170 -12.58 -0.95 -7.73
CA PHE A 170 -13.85 -1.61 -8.04
C PHE A 170 -14.35 -2.48 -6.89
N CYS A 171 -13.46 -3.24 -6.24
CA CYS A 171 -13.84 -4.12 -5.13
C CYS A 171 -14.42 -3.33 -3.94
N VAL A 172 -13.85 -2.17 -3.60
CA VAL A 172 -14.42 -1.31 -2.54
C VAL A 172 -15.81 -0.80 -2.91
N PHE A 173 -16.09 -0.51 -4.18
CA PHE A 173 -17.44 -0.16 -4.62
C PHE A 173 -18.45 -1.29 -4.31
N PHE A 174 -18.14 -2.54 -4.68
CA PHE A 174 -19.02 -3.68 -4.42
C PHE A 174 -19.20 -3.97 -2.92
N ILE A 175 -18.10 -4.00 -2.16
CA ILE A 175 -18.12 -4.34 -0.73
C ILE A 175 -18.77 -3.24 0.10
N CYS A 176 -18.37 -1.98 -0.09
CA CYS A 176 -18.70 -0.88 0.80
C CYS A 176 -19.95 -0.09 0.37
N ILE A 177 -20.22 0.04 -0.93
CA ILE A 177 -21.32 0.90 -1.43
C ILE A 177 -22.60 0.08 -1.67
N LEU A 178 -22.54 -0.97 -2.50
CA LEU A 178 -23.73 -1.78 -2.82
C LEU A 178 -24.17 -2.59 -1.60
N GLY A 179 -23.20 -3.26 -1.00
CA GLY A 179 -23.20 -3.74 0.38
C GLY A 179 -24.31 -4.71 0.82
N ASN A 180 -25.19 -5.17 -0.07
CA ASN A 180 -25.88 -6.42 0.18
C ASN A 180 -24.84 -7.54 0.30
N TRP A 181 -25.12 -8.57 1.10
CA TRP A 181 -24.13 -9.61 1.42
C TRP A 181 -23.60 -10.33 0.18
N TYR A 182 -24.44 -10.53 -0.84
CA TYR A 182 -24.08 -11.21 -2.09
C TYR A 182 -23.11 -10.39 -2.95
N TRP A 183 -23.15 -9.05 -2.87
CA TRP A 183 -22.18 -8.20 -3.56
C TRP A 183 -20.76 -8.36 -3.02
N LYS A 184 -20.61 -8.89 -1.80
CA LYS A 184 -19.30 -9.21 -1.21
C LYS A 184 -18.62 -10.40 -1.89
N LEU A 185 -19.35 -11.20 -2.68
CA LEU A 185 -18.79 -12.30 -3.47
C LEU A 185 -18.17 -11.81 -4.80
N VAL A 186 -18.65 -10.69 -5.36
CA VAL A 186 -18.16 -10.16 -6.64
C VAL A 186 -16.65 -9.89 -6.67
N PRO A 187 -16.02 -9.30 -5.63
CA PRO A 187 -14.57 -9.13 -5.56
C PRO A 187 -13.76 -10.43 -5.77
N PHE A 188 -14.26 -11.57 -5.30
CA PHE A 188 -13.58 -12.86 -5.49
C PHE A 188 -13.59 -13.24 -6.97
N PHE A 189 -14.74 -13.11 -7.63
CA PHE A 189 -14.84 -13.37 -9.06
C PHE A 189 -13.99 -12.41 -9.89
N ILE A 190 -13.91 -11.13 -9.49
CA ILE A 190 -13.04 -10.14 -10.15
C ILE A 190 -11.59 -10.62 -10.08
N TYR A 191 -11.03 -10.82 -8.88
CA TYR A 191 -9.63 -11.22 -8.75
C TYR A 191 -9.34 -12.56 -9.44
N PHE A 192 -10.19 -13.57 -9.25
CA PHE A 192 -9.96 -14.89 -9.86
C PHE A 192 -10.01 -14.84 -11.39
N SER A 193 -10.93 -14.07 -11.96
CA SER A 193 -11.04 -13.95 -13.41
C SER A 193 -9.83 -13.20 -13.98
N PHE A 194 -9.42 -12.10 -13.35
CA PHE A 194 -8.28 -11.32 -13.82
C PHE A 194 -6.96 -12.08 -13.65
N ASP A 195 -6.73 -12.78 -12.54
CA ASP A 195 -5.53 -13.60 -12.36
C ASP A 195 -5.48 -14.75 -13.37
N ALA A 196 -6.62 -15.40 -13.64
CA ALA A 196 -6.70 -16.44 -14.67
C ALA A 196 -6.40 -15.87 -16.06
N ILE A 197 -6.89 -14.67 -16.39
CA ILE A 197 -6.57 -13.98 -17.65
C ILE A 197 -5.08 -13.65 -17.71
N LEU A 198 -4.47 -13.14 -16.64
CA LEU A 198 -3.04 -12.81 -16.62
C LEU A 198 -2.18 -14.06 -16.76
N PHE A 199 -2.59 -15.17 -16.16
CA PHE A 199 -1.90 -16.45 -16.29
C PHE A 199 -2.02 -17.01 -17.72
N ASP A 200 -3.24 -17.04 -18.29
CA ASP A 200 -3.50 -17.52 -19.66
C ASP A 200 -2.74 -16.71 -20.71
N ARG A 201 -2.61 -15.39 -20.50
CA ARG A 201 -1.86 -14.49 -21.38
C ARG A 201 -0.35 -14.59 -21.21
N GLY A 202 0.16 -15.43 -20.31
CA GLY A 202 1.59 -15.53 -20.03
C GLY A 202 2.17 -14.24 -19.46
N ILE A 203 1.37 -13.44 -18.74
CA ILE A 203 1.83 -12.25 -18.02
C ILE A 203 2.24 -12.64 -16.60
N LEU A 204 1.49 -13.56 -15.97
CA LEU A 204 1.73 -14.00 -14.60
C LEU A 204 2.47 -15.34 -14.57
N PHE A 205 3.62 -15.36 -13.90
CA PHE A 205 4.48 -16.53 -13.79
C PHE A 205 4.63 -16.98 -12.33
N PHE A 206 4.78 -18.29 -12.15
CA PHE A 206 4.93 -18.92 -10.85
C PHE A 206 6.13 -19.87 -10.84
N ASN A 207 6.86 -19.89 -9.73
CA ASN A 207 8.07 -20.68 -9.52
C ASN A 207 8.00 -21.50 -8.23
N ASN A 208 8.94 -22.43 -8.04
CA ASN A 208 9.18 -23.13 -6.76
C ASN A 208 7.94 -23.87 -6.21
N GLY A 209 7.12 -24.44 -7.10
CA GLY A 209 5.88 -25.15 -6.73
C GLY A 209 4.71 -24.23 -6.37
N TRP A 210 4.89 -22.91 -6.45
CA TRP A 210 3.80 -21.93 -6.37
C TRP A 210 2.91 -22.04 -7.62
N ASN A 211 1.62 -21.73 -7.47
CA ASN A 211 0.63 -21.84 -8.54
C ASN A 211 -0.54 -20.86 -8.32
N ILE A 212 -1.42 -20.79 -9.31
CA ILE A 212 -2.57 -19.89 -9.30
C ILE A 212 -3.54 -20.16 -8.14
N TYR A 213 -3.69 -21.40 -7.69
CA TYR A 213 -4.59 -21.74 -6.59
C TYR A 213 -4.11 -21.16 -5.26
N TYR A 214 -2.79 -21.15 -5.02
CA TYR A 214 -2.23 -20.50 -3.84
C TYR A 214 -2.39 -18.98 -3.88
N LEU A 215 -2.24 -18.36 -5.06
CA LEU A 215 -2.52 -16.93 -5.22
C LEU A 215 -4.00 -16.61 -4.93
N MET A 216 -4.92 -17.39 -5.51
CA MET A 216 -6.36 -17.26 -5.26
C MET A 216 -6.68 -17.40 -3.76
N LEU A 217 -6.01 -18.31 -3.05
CA LEU A 217 -6.15 -18.46 -1.60
C LEU A 217 -5.69 -17.20 -0.85
N ILE A 218 -4.52 -16.64 -1.20
CA ILE A 218 -4.01 -15.39 -0.60
C ILE A 218 -5.00 -14.25 -0.80
N HIS A 219 -5.46 -14.02 -2.04
CA HIS A 219 -6.43 -12.96 -2.30
C HIS A 219 -7.75 -13.20 -1.57
N SER A 220 -8.19 -14.46 -1.44
CA SER A 220 -9.38 -14.80 -0.66
C SER A 220 -9.22 -14.41 0.81
N VAL A 221 -8.08 -14.74 1.43
CA VAL A 221 -7.78 -14.35 2.81
C VAL A 221 -7.76 -12.83 2.94
N CYS A 222 -7.11 -12.12 2.02
CA CYS A 222 -7.07 -10.66 1.99
C CYS A 222 -8.47 -10.02 1.89
N LEU A 223 -9.32 -10.53 0.98
CA LEU A 223 -10.70 -10.05 0.79
C LEU A 223 -11.59 -10.35 2.00
N VAL A 224 -11.43 -11.53 2.62
CA VAL A 224 -12.13 -11.88 3.87
C VAL A 224 -11.71 -10.96 5.01
N LEU A 225 -10.40 -10.73 5.19
CA LEU A 225 -9.87 -9.80 6.20
C LEU A 225 -10.42 -8.38 6.00
N PHE A 226 -10.41 -7.89 4.77
CA PHE A 226 -10.97 -6.58 4.44
C PHE A 226 -12.48 -6.52 4.69
N THR A 227 -13.22 -7.57 4.34
CA THR A 227 -14.66 -7.67 4.58
C THR A 227 -14.98 -7.72 6.08
N ALA A 228 -14.16 -8.41 6.87
CA ALA A 228 -14.28 -8.44 8.34
C ALA A 228 -14.00 -7.05 8.94
N LEU A 229 -13.01 -6.33 8.42
CA LEU A 229 -12.72 -4.94 8.80
C LEU A 229 -13.89 -4.02 8.45
N GLU A 230 -14.49 -4.16 7.27
CA GLU A 230 -15.69 -3.41 6.88
C GLU A 230 -16.87 -3.76 7.79
N ASN A 231 -17.11 -5.03 8.11
CA ASN A 231 -18.18 -5.40 9.03
C ASN A 231 -17.99 -4.79 10.43
N LYS A 232 -16.75 -4.73 10.94
CA LYS A 232 -16.43 -4.13 12.24
C LYS A 232 -16.53 -2.60 12.22
N TYR A 233 -16.12 -1.98 11.12
CA TYR A 233 -16.11 -0.53 10.92
C TYR A 233 -16.86 -0.15 9.64
N PRO A 234 -18.20 -0.30 9.59
CA PRO A 234 -18.95 -0.27 8.33
C PRO A 234 -18.96 1.09 7.70
N TYR A 235 -18.68 1.12 6.39
CA TYR A 235 -18.69 2.32 5.57
C TYR A 235 -19.97 3.14 5.80
N ASN A 236 -21.10 2.44 5.95
CA ASN A 236 -22.38 2.99 6.34
C ASN A 236 -22.84 2.51 7.74
N PRO A 237 -22.68 3.32 8.80
CA PRO A 237 -23.04 2.93 10.17
C PRO A 237 -24.54 2.70 10.43
N GLN A 238 -25.43 3.28 9.60
CA GLN A 238 -26.88 3.09 9.78
C GLN A 238 -27.32 1.66 9.45
N ARG A 239 -26.51 0.88 8.71
CA ARG A 239 -26.81 -0.54 8.46
C ARG A 239 -26.76 -1.43 9.68
N ILE A 240 -25.99 -1.07 10.71
CA ILE A 240 -25.97 -1.82 11.97
C ILE A 240 -27.35 -1.74 12.65
N LYS A 241 -28.05 -0.61 12.53
CA LYS A 241 -29.37 -0.41 13.18
C LYS A 241 -30.51 -1.24 12.59
N TYR A 242 -30.37 -1.78 11.38
CA TYR A 242 -31.41 -2.58 10.72
C TYR A 242 -31.19 -4.10 10.84
N LYS A 243 -30.06 -4.55 11.40
CA LYS A 243 -29.77 -5.97 11.65
C LYS A 243 -30.09 -6.43 13.07
N SER A 244 -30.64 -5.56 13.91
CA SER A 244 -31.13 -5.90 15.25
C SER A 244 -32.66 -6.07 15.23
N TRP A 245 -33.12 -7.17 14.64
CA TRP A 245 -34.47 -7.73 14.79
C TRP A 245 -34.34 -9.24 14.80
#